data_AF-A0A8H2HMM5-F1
#
_entry.id   AF-A0A8H2HMM5-F1
#
_cell.length_a   1.000
_cell.length_b   1.000
_cell.length_c   1.000
_cell.angle_alpha   90.00
_cell.angle_beta   90.00
_cell.angle_gamma   90.00
#
_symmetry.space_group_name_H-M   'P 1'
#
loop_
_entity.id
_entity.type
_entity.pdbx_description
1 polymer ?
#
loop_
_entity_poly.entity_id
_entity_poly.type
_entity_poly.pdbx_seq_one_letter_code
_entity_poly.pdbx_strand_id
1 'polypeptide(L)'
;MHPSIFFTALTLISATFTTAAPINRRALSLRSYNQMSISSGVGGSAEARAKAIWSQGLNLSNLAAISDADLAILKVERSNAESAETEAFNPAISAASGAEKEALQVGKIANKVLKLTGLSQVR
;
A
#
# COMPACT_ATOMS: atom_id res chain seq x y z
N MET A 1 -41.79 -34.73 -62.63
CA MET A 1 -40.59 -34.00 -63.09
C MET A 1 -40.17 -33.06 -61.97
N HIS A 2 -38.96 -33.21 -61.42
CA HIS A 2 -38.34 -32.25 -60.49
C HIS A 2 -37.91 -30.98 -61.27
N PRO A 3 -37.69 -29.84 -60.58
CA PRO A 3 -36.30 -29.52 -60.25
C PRO A 3 -36.09 -28.99 -58.82
N SER A 4 -34.94 -29.37 -58.26
CA SER A 4 -34.35 -28.83 -57.04
C SER A 4 -33.63 -27.50 -57.34
N ILE A 5 -33.67 -26.53 -56.43
CA ILE A 5 -32.74 -25.39 -56.43
C ILE A 5 -32.22 -25.19 -55.00
N PHE A 6 -30.92 -25.41 -54.83
CA PHE A 6 -30.14 -25.13 -53.62
C PHE A 6 -29.95 -23.62 -53.47
N PHE A 7 -30.19 -23.06 -52.28
CA PHE A 7 -29.76 -21.72 -51.90
C PHE A 7 -28.72 -21.80 -50.79
N THR A 8 -27.51 -21.36 -51.11
CA THR A 8 -26.33 -21.32 -50.25
C THR A 8 -26.46 -20.18 -49.24
N ALA A 9 -26.39 -20.47 -47.94
CA ALA A 9 -26.34 -19.47 -46.89
C ALA A 9 -24.90 -18.96 -46.70
N LEU A 10 -24.68 -17.65 -46.87
CA LEU A 10 -23.41 -16.98 -46.58
C LEU A 10 -23.43 -16.45 -45.13
N THR A 11 -22.79 -17.15 -44.22
CA THR A 11 -22.68 -16.75 -42.81
C THR A 11 -21.51 -15.77 -42.63
N LEU A 12 -21.82 -14.49 -42.39
CA LEU A 12 -20.81 -13.48 -42.07
C LEU A 12 -20.43 -13.59 -40.59
N ILE A 13 -19.23 -14.12 -40.30
CA ILE A 13 -18.71 -14.22 -38.92
C ILE A 13 -18.00 -12.90 -38.60
N SER A 14 -18.66 -11.99 -37.88
CA SER A 14 -18.02 -10.81 -37.31
C SER A 14 -17.24 -11.22 -36.05
N ALA A 15 -15.91 -11.26 -36.14
CA ALA A 15 -15.05 -11.43 -34.98
C ALA A 15 -14.94 -10.10 -34.20
N THR A 16 -15.56 -10.04 -33.02
CA THR A 16 -15.39 -8.92 -32.10
C THR A 16 -14.07 -9.09 -31.34
N PHE A 17 -13.09 -8.22 -31.59
CA PHE A 17 -11.88 -8.14 -30.79
C PHE A 17 -12.21 -7.46 -29.45
N THR A 18 -12.31 -8.25 -28.37
CA THR A 18 -12.41 -7.69 -27.02
C THR A 18 -11.02 -7.18 -26.61
N THR A 19 -10.84 -5.86 -26.56
CA THR A 19 -9.64 -5.26 -25.96
C THR A 19 -9.68 -5.52 -24.46
N ALA A 20 -8.72 -6.28 -23.94
CA ALA A 20 -8.58 -6.48 -22.51
C ALA A 20 -8.40 -5.12 -21.80
N ALA A 21 -9.13 -4.90 -20.71
CA ALA A 21 -8.97 -3.70 -19.90
C ALA A 21 -7.52 -3.59 -19.39
N PRO A 22 -6.95 -2.38 -19.28
CA PRO A 22 -5.61 -2.21 -18.75
C PRO A 22 -5.52 -2.75 -17.32
N ILE A 23 -4.60 -3.69 -17.08
CA ILE A 23 -4.32 -4.19 -15.73
C ILE A 23 -3.49 -3.14 -15.00
N ASN A 24 -4.03 -2.59 -13.91
CA ASN A 24 -3.27 -1.74 -12.99
C ASN A 24 -2.20 -2.58 -12.28
N ARG A 25 -0.94 -2.43 -12.71
CA ARG A 25 0.21 -3.04 -12.04
C ARG A 25 0.39 -2.39 -10.68
N ARG A 26 0.41 -3.19 -9.61
CA ARG A 26 0.75 -2.76 -8.25
C ARG A 26 1.80 -3.69 -7.66
N ALA A 27 2.74 -3.14 -6.90
CA ALA A 27 3.76 -3.89 -6.17
C ALA A 27 3.36 -4.17 -4.71
N LEU A 28 2.45 -3.36 -4.16
CA LEU A 28 1.97 -3.48 -2.80
C LEU A 28 0.61 -4.18 -2.73
N SER A 29 0.40 -4.87 -1.61
CA SER A 29 -0.92 -5.19 -1.06
C SER A 29 -1.15 -4.33 0.17
N LEU A 30 -2.40 -3.94 0.42
CA LEU A 30 -2.75 -3.17 1.61
C LEU A 30 -2.44 -4.00 2.87
N ARG A 31 -1.59 -3.45 3.73
CA ARG A 31 -1.28 -4.01 5.05
C ARG A 31 -2.03 -3.27 6.14
N SER A 32 -2.45 -4.01 7.15
CA SER A 32 -2.91 -3.44 8.40
C SER A 32 -1.75 -2.73 9.12
N TYR A 33 -2.08 -1.80 10.02
CA TYR A 33 -1.07 -1.13 10.85
C TYR A 33 -0.16 -2.13 11.58
N ASN A 34 -0.72 -3.20 12.15
CA ASN A 34 0.06 -4.21 12.88
C ASN A 34 1.06 -4.96 12.00
N GLN A 35 0.80 -5.08 10.69
CA GLN A 35 1.71 -5.74 9.75
C GLN A 35 2.87 -4.84 9.30
N MET A 36 2.72 -3.51 9.40
CA MET A 36 3.76 -2.53 9.04
C MET A 36 4.47 -1.92 10.26
N SER A 37 3.88 -2.01 11.45
CA SER A 37 4.35 -1.32 12.64
C SER A 37 5.77 -1.75 13.04
N ILE A 38 6.60 -0.75 13.33
CA ILE A 38 7.96 -0.92 13.88
C ILE A 38 8.08 -0.29 15.27
N SER A 39 6.94 -0.07 15.93
CA SER A 39 6.84 0.76 17.13
C SER A 39 7.28 0.06 18.43
N SER A 40 7.68 -1.20 18.36
CA SER A 40 8.22 -1.95 19.49
C SER A 40 9.76 -1.95 19.49
N GLY A 41 10.35 -2.23 20.66
CA GLY A 41 11.80 -2.38 20.84
C GLY A 41 12.51 -1.10 21.24
N VAL A 42 13.84 -1.13 21.14
CA VAL A 42 14.71 -0.02 21.55
C VAL A 42 14.89 0.97 20.40
N GLY A 43 15.05 2.25 20.74
CA GLY A 43 15.36 3.31 19.79
C GLY A 43 16.69 3.12 19.04
N GLY A 44 16.93 3.93 18.01
CA GLY A 44 18.19 3.97 17.27
C GLY A 44 18.26 3.16 15.98
N SER A 45 17.27 2.30 15.70
CA SER A 45 17.21 1.48 14.47
C SER A 45 15.96 1.70 13.60
N ALA A 46 15.13 2.69 13.95
CA ALA A 46 13.82 2.90 13.33
C ALA A 46 13.90 3.12 11.81
N GLU A 47 14.87 3.90 11.32
CA GLU A 47 15.01 4.17 9.88
C GLU A 47 15.38 2.90 9.11
N ALA A 48 16.34 2.11 9.61
CA ALA A 48 16.72 0.85 8.99
C ALA A 48 15.55 -0.14 8.94
N ARG A 49 14.76 -0.24 10.03
CA ARG A 49 13.56 -1.07 10.08
C ARG A 49 12.48 -0.59 9.13
N ALA A 50 12.26 0.72 9.05
CA ALA A 50 11.31 1.30 8.09
C ALA A 50 11.73 1.00 6.64
N LYS A 51 13.01 1.19 6.29
CA LYS A 51 13.53 0.82 4.97
C LYS A 51 13.31 -0.67 4.67
N ALA A 52 13.54 -1.55 5.63
CA ALA A 52 13.31 -2.99 5.47
C ALA A 52 11.83 -3.33 5.22
N ILE A 53 10.88 -2.62 5.84
CA ILE A 53 9.43 -2.79 5.60
C ILE A 53 9.04 -2.32 4.19
N TRP A 54 9.57 -1.18 3.74
CA TRP A 54 9.17 -0.58 2.47
C TRP A 54 9.86 -1.21 1.26
N SER A 55 11.12 -1.63 1.39
CA SER A 55 11.88 -2.30 0.33
C SER A 55 11.33 -3.68 -0.08
N GLN A 56 10.35 -4.22 0.65
CA GLN A 56 9.64 -5.45 0.26
C GLN A 56 8.73 -5.25 -0.97
N GLY A 57 8.31 -4.02 -1.25
CA GLY A 57 7.45 -3.72 -2.41
C GLY A 57 7.72 -2.39 -3.09
N LEU A 58 8.53 -1.51 -2.51
CA LEU A 58 8.91 -0.22 -3.10
C LEU A 58 10.39 -0.19 -3.44
N ASN A 59 10.72 0.40 -4.59
CA ASN A 59 12.09 0.82 -4.88
C ASN A 59 12.33 2.20 -4.25
N LEU A 60 12.91 2.23 -3.05
CA LEU A 60 13.20 3.48 -2.34
C LEU A 60 14.19 4.40 -3.06
N SER A 61 14.94 3.88 -4.03
CA SER A 61 15.85 4.67 -4.89
C SER A 61 15.16 5.22 -6.15
N ASN A 62 13.92 4.79 -6.44
CA ASN A 62 13.15 5.25 -7.60
C ASN A 62 11.65 5.37 -7.25
N LEU A 63 11.33 6.38 -6.44
CA LEU A 63 9.96 6.65 -5.99
C LEU A 63 9.06 7.14 -7.14
N ALA A 64 9.63 7.64 -8.24
CA ALA A 64 8.89 8.04 -9.42
C ALA A 64 8.28 6.84 -10.19
N ALA A 65 8.75 5.62 -9.94
CA ALA A 65 8.21 4.40 -10.53
C ALA A 65 7.04 3.80 -9.74
N ILE A 66 6.62 4.43 -8.64
CA ILE A 66 5.46 3.97 -7.87
C ILE A 66 4.20 4.18 -8.71
N SER A 67 3.39 3.11 -8.83
CA SER A 67 2.14 3.16 -9.58
C SER A 67 1.05 3.96 -8.84
N ASP A 68 0.04 4.46 -9.56
CA ASP A 68 -1.12 5.11 -8.94
C ASP A 68 -1.87 4.18 -7.98
N ALA A 69 -1.92 2.88 -8.30
CA ALA A 69 -2.51 1.86 -7.44
C ALA A 69 -1.73 1.69 -6.13
N ASP A 70 -0.39 1.71 -6.19
CA ASP A 70 0.45 1.67 -4.99
C ASP A 70 0.34 2.99 -4.21
N LEU A 71 0.26 4.14 -4.87
CA LEU A 71 0.01 5.43 -4.19
C LEU A 71 -1.31 5.43 -3.42
N ALA A 72 -2.37 4.83 -3.96
CA ALA A 72 -3.64 4.70 -3.27
C ALA A 72 -3.51 3.84 -1.99
N ILE A 73 -2.76 2.73 -2.06
CA ILE A 73 -2.47 1.89 -0.90
C ILE A 73 -1.66 2.67 0.15
N LEU A 74 -0.60 3.37 -0.28
CA LEU A 74 0.24 4.16 0.60
C LEU A 74 -0.55 5.28 1.31
N LYS A 75 -1.53 5.91 0.64
CA LYS A 75 -2.43 6.88 1.30
C LYS A 75 -3.20 6.26 2.47
N VAL A 76 -3.75 5.06 2.28
CA VAL A 76 -4.48 4.36 3.34
C VAL A 76 -3.54 3.95 4.48
N GLU A 77 -2.39 3.35 4.17
CA GLU A 77 -1.40 2.95 5.19
C GLU A 77 -0.88 4.16 5.97
N ARG A 78 -0.70 5.31 5.31
CA ARG A 78 -0.34 6.58 5.96
C ARG A 78 -1.42 7.06 6.92
N SER A 79 -2.68 7.05 6.49
CA SER A 79 -3.80 7.44 7.35
C SER A 79 -3.86 6.57 8.60
N ASN A 80 -3.68 5.25 8.46
CA ASN A 80 -3.68 4.33 9.60
C ASN A 80 -2.54 4.64 10.58
N ALA A 81 -1.34 4.93 10.08
CA ALA A 81 -0.20 5.31 10.91
C ALA A 81 -0.37 6.70 11.56
N GLU A 82 -1.07 7.63 10.91
CA GLU A 82 -1.48 8.91 11.50
C GLU A 82 -2.49 8.69 12.65
N SER A 83 -3.54 7.90 12.42
CA SER A 83 -4.51 7.55 13.47
C SER A 83 -3.85 6.85 14.65
N ALA A 84 -2.87 5.97 14.43
CA ALA A 84 -2.13 5.36 15.53
C ALA A 84 -1.35 6.40 16.36
N GLU A 85 -0.83 7.45 15.72
CA GLU A 85 -0.18 8.56 16.41
C GLU A 85 -1.17 9.37 17.26
N THR A 86 -2.29 9.77 16.68
CA THR A 86 -3.25 10.69 17.33
C THR A 86 -4.17 10.00 18.32
N GLU A 87 -4.66 8.80 18.01
CA GLU A 87 -5.70 8.11 18.78
C GLU A 87 -5.14 7.07 19.77
N ALA A 88 -3.90 6.60 19.58
CA ALA A 88 -3.29 5.61 20.48
C ALA A 88 -2.06 6.17 21.21
N PHE A 89 -1.01 6.61 20.49
CA PHE A 89 0.21 7.07 21.15
C PHE A 89 0.00 8.33 21.99
N ASN A 90 -0.67 9.36 21.46
CA ASN A 90 -0.84 10.61 22.20
C ASN A 90 -1.60 10.43 23.53
N PRO A 91 -2.76 9.73 23.57
CA PRO A 91 -3.45 9.46 24.83
C PRO A 91 -2.62 8.60 25.79
N ALA A 92 -1.98 7.53 25.30
CA ALA A 92 -1.18 6.64 26.13
C ALA A 92 0.03 7.37 26.76
N ILE A 93 0.74 8.20 25.99
CA ILE A 93 1.87 9.01 26.49
C ILE A 93 1.41 10.03 27.53
N SER A 94 0.19 10.58 27.36
CA SER A 94 -0.37 11.53 28.33
C SER A 94 -0.73 10.85 29.66
N ALA A 95 -1.14 9.59 29.63
CA ALA A 95 -1.53 8.82 30.81
C ALA A 95 -0.33 8.15 31.52
N ALA A 96 0.76 7.87 30.80
CA ALA A 96 1.92 7.17 31.33
C ALA A 96 2.95 8.08 32.02
N SER A 97 3.82 7.48 32.83
CA SER A 97 4.98 8.13 33.44
C SER A 97 6.19 7.20 33.48
N GLY A 98 7.37 7.73 33.80
CA GLY A 98 8.62 6.97 33.91
C GLY A 98 8.97 6.16 32.65
N ALA A 99 9.48 4.96 32.85
CA ALA A 99 9.96 4.08 31.77
C ALA A 99 8.87 3.71 30.76
N GLU A 100 7.60 3.61 31.18
CA GLU A 100 6.49 3.35 30.27
C GLU A 100 6.28 4.50 29.28
N LYS A 101 6.31 5.75 29.78
CA LYS A 101 6.20 6.94 28.94
C LYS A 101 7.36 7.02 27.94
N GLU A 102 8.57 6.71 28.39
CA GLU A 102 9.75 6.68 27.52
C GLU A 102 9.60 5.62 26.42
N ALA A 103 9.16 4.41 26.76
CA ALA A 103 8.91 3.35 25.78
C ALA A 103 7.83 3.74 24.76
N LEU A 104 6.74 4.37 25.21
CA LEU A 104 5.68 4.86 24.32
C LEU A 104 6.18 5.98 23.40
N GLN A 105 7.04 6.87 23.88
CA GLN A 105 7.67 7.91 23.07
C GLN A 105 8.60 7.31 22.00
N VAL A 106 9.40 6.29 22.36
CA VAL A 106 10.23 5.54 21.40
C VAL A 106 9.36 4.91 20.32
N GLY A 107 8.24 4.28 20.70
CA GLY A 107 7.30 3.70 19.75
C GLY A 107 6.67 4.74 18.82
N LYS A 108 6.24 5.88 19.36
CA LYS A 108 5.72 7.00 18.55
C LYS A 108 6.76 7.52 17.55
N ILE A 109 8.02 7.67 17.98
CA ILE A 109 9.12 8.10 17.10
C ILE A 109 9.30 7.08 15.96
N ALA A 110 9.30 5.78 16.26
CA ALA A 110 9.43 4.75 15.25
C ALA A 110 8.25 4.75 14.25
N ASN A 111 7.02 4.97 14.71
CA ASN A 111 5.86 5.18 13.82
C ASN A 111 6.04 6.40 12.90
N LYS A 112 6.55 7.51 13.45
CA LYS A 112 6.83 8.72 12.66
C LYS A 112 7.91 8.47 11.60
N VAL A 113 8.97 7.74 11.94
CA VAL A 113 10.00 7.35 10.99
C VAL A 113 9.42 6.44 9.89
N LEU A 114 8.59 5.45 10.24
CA LEU A 114 7.90 4.60 9.27
C LEU A 114 7.12 5.43 8.23
N LYS A 115 6.34 6.42 8.69
CA LYS A 115 5.60 7.37 7.84
C LYS A 115 6.55 8.17 6.94
N LEU A 116 7.61 8.75 7.48
CA LEU A 116 8.50 9.62 6.70
C LEU A 116 9.34 8.85 5.67
N THR A 117 9.71 7.60 5.96
CA THR A 117 10.55 6.80 5.05
C THR A 117 9.78 6.32 3.80
N GLY A 118 8.58 5.76 3.95
CA GLY A 118 7.86 5.15 2.82
C GLY A 118 6.64 5.94 2.34
N LEU A 119 6.09 6.82 3.18
CA LEU A 119 4.83 7.51 2.93
C LEU A 119 5.02 9.02 2.68
N SER A 120 6.25 9.45 2.41
CA SER A 120 6.57 10.84 2.06
C SER A 120 6.06 11.24 0.67
N GLN A 121 5.76 10.26 -0.18
CA GLN A 121 5.28 10.46 -1.55
C GLN A 121 3.79 10.79 -1.62
N VAL A 122 3.05 10.54 -0.54
CA VAL A 122 1.62 10.82 -0.44
C VAL A 122 1.45 11.98 0.53
N ARG A 123 1.15 13.16 -0.04
CA ARG A 123 0.84 14.38 0.70
C ARG A 123 -0.66 14.61 0.75
#